data_AF-A0A0M6Z917-F1
#
_entry.id   AF-A0A0M6Z917-F1
#
_cell.length_a   1.000
_cell.length_b   1.000
_cell.length_c   1.000
_cell.angle_alpha   90.00
_cell.angle_beta   90.00
_cell.angle_gamma   90.00
#
_symmetry.space_group_name_H-M   'P 1'
#
loop_
_entity.id
_entity.type
_entity.pdbx_description
1 polymer ?
#
loop_
_entity_poly.entity_id
_entity_poly.type
_entity_poly.pdbx_seq_one_letter_code
_entity_poly.pdbx_strand_id
1 'polypeptide(L)' 'MNFDLLTGFVRDIRSARRVANEFERLNRMNTQELARLGLDRTQISSYAFNKHFNQL' A
#
# COMPACT_ATOMS: atom_id res chain seq x y z
N MET A 1 1.54 22.49 -17.46
CA MET A 1 2.42 21.31 -17.56
C MET A 1 3.21 21.05 -16.27
N ASN A 2 3.91 22.03 -15.66
CA ASN A 2 4.57 21.81 -14.35
C ASN A 2 3.62 21.53 -13.17
N PHE A 3 2.41 22.09 -13.19
CA PHE A 3 1.43 21.86 -12.12
C PHE A 3 0.98 20.40 -12.07
N ASP A 4 0.81 19.77 -13.24
CA ASP A 4 0.38 18.36 -13.38
C ASP A 4 1.47 17.38 -12.89
N LEU A 5 2.73 17.70 -13.20
CA LEU A 5 3.92 16.98 -12.70
C LEU A 5 4.05 17.09 -11.17
N LEU A 6 3.83 18.29 -10.60
CA LEU A 6 3.86 18.49 -9.15
C LEU A 6 2.68 17.80 -8.45
N THR A 7 1.48 17.83 -9.04
CA THR A 7 0.32 17.14 -8.48
C THR A 7 0.44 15.62 -8.60
N GLY A 8 1.06 15.11 -9.67
CA GLY A 8 1.41 13.70 -9.81
C GLY A 8 2.38 13.24 -8.74
N PHE A 9 3.45 13.99 -8.50
CA PHE A 9 4.44 13.66 -7.46
C PHE A 9 3.84 13.67 -6.05
N VAL A 10 3.01 14.66 -5.71
CA VAL A 10 2.32 14.72 -4.40
C VAL A 10 1.30 13.58 -4.26
N ARG A 11 0.62 13.21 -5.35
CA ARG A 11 -0.30 12.06 -5.40
C ARG A 11 0.46 10.76 -5.15
N ASP A 12 1.62 10.57 -5.79
CA ASP A 12 2.46 9.38 -5.62
C ASP A 12 3.07 9.28 -4.21
N ILE A 13 3.54 10.39 -3.64
CA ILE A 13 4.01 10.41 -2.23
C ILE A 13 2.89 10.02 -1.28
N ARG A 14 1.68 10.55 -1.49
CA ARG A 14 0.53 10.24 -0.63
C ARG A 14 0.14 8.77 -0.77
N SER A 15 0.17 8.21 -1.97
CA SER A 15 -0.04 6.79 -2.25
C SER A 15 1.03 5.93 -1.59
N ALA A 16 2.31 6.26 -1.73
CA ALA A 16 3.43 5.57 -1.10
C ALA A 16 3.32 5.57 0.43
N ARG A 17 2.92 6.70 1.04
CA ARG A 17 2.69 6.78 2.48
C ARG A 17 1.51 5.92 2.94
N ARG A 18 0.45 5.80 2.14
CA ARG A 18 -0.66 4.89 2.40
C ARG A 18 -0.23 3.43 2.31
N VAL A 19 0.55 3.06 1.29
CA VAL A 19 1.16 1.73 1.15
C VAL A 19 2.03 1.42 2.37
N ALA A 20 2.91 2.34 2.78
CA ALA A 20 3.81 2.13 3.91
C ALA A 20 3.03 1.91 5.23
N ASN A 21 2.02 2.73 5.50
CA ASN A 21 1.17 2.57 6.69
C ASN A 21 0.39 1.24 6.66
N GLU A 22 -0.17 0.86 5.52
CA GLU A 22 -0.92 -0.40 5.37
C GLU A 22 0.02 -1.61 5.47
N PHE A 23 1.22 -1.52 4.87
CA PHE A 23 2.26 -2.53 5.00
C PHE A 23 2.69 -2.72 6.46
N GLU A 24 2.95 -1.62 7.18
CA GLU A 24 3.35 -1.68 8.58
C GLU A 24 2.23 -2.21 9.48
N ARG A 25 0.96 -1.90 9.15
CA ARG A 25 -0.21 -2.45 9.81
C ARG A 25 -0.33 -3.96 9.57
N LEU A 26 -0.22 -4.40 8.31
CA LEU A 26 -0.29 -5.82 7.94
C LEU A 26 0.90 -6.62 8.48
N ASN A 27 2.09 -6.03 8.55
CA ASN A 27 3.27 -6.69 9.09
C ASN A 27 3.21 -6.83 10.62
N ARG A 28 2.49 -5.92 11.31
CA ARG A 28 2.16 -6.01 12.74
C ARG A 28 1.02 -6.99 13.04
N MET A 29 0.21 -7.37 12.05
CA MET A 29 -0.84 -8.37 12.24
C MET A 29 -0.24 -9.75 12.47
N ASN A 30 -0.93 -10.54 13.30
CA ASN A 30 -0.51 -11.91 13.57
C ASN A 30 -0.90 -12.84 12.40
N THR A 31 -0.25 -14.00 12.28
CA THR A 31 -0.46 -14.93 11.15
C THR A 31 -1.92 -15.36 11.00
N GLN A 32 -2.67 -15.45 12.11
CA GLN A 32 -4.10 -15.75 12.09
C GLN A 32 -4.96 -14.62 11.51
N GLU A 33 -4.58 -13.36 11.73
CA GLU A 33 -5.29 -12.19 11.19
C GLU A 33 -5.01 -12.02 9.69
N LEU A 34 -3.77 -12.29 9.28
CA LEU A 34 -3.39 -12.35 7.87
C LEU A 34 -4.14 -13.48 7.14
N ALA A 35 -4.23 -14.66 7.74
CA ALA A 35 -4.99 -15.78 7.20
C ALA A 35 -6.49 -15.48 7.05
N ARG A 36 -7.10 -14.70 7.96
CA ARG A 36 -8.49 -14.22 7.82
C ARG A 36 -8.70 -13.30 6.62
N LEU A 37 -7.65 -12.58 6.23
CA LEU A 37 -7.65 -11.75 5.03
C LEU A 37 -7.29 -12.55 3.76
N GLY A 38 -7.03 -13.86 3.89
CA GLY A 38 -6.55 -14.70 2.79
C GLY A 38 -5.14 -14.33 2.33
N LEU A 39 -4.37 -13.64 3.18
CA LEU A 39 -3.04 -13.14 2.85
C LEU A 39 -1.97 -13.97 3.56
N ASP A 40 -0.94 -14.35 2.83
CA ASP A 40 0.31 -14.83 3.41
C ASP A 40 1.28 -13.66 3.67
N ARG A 41 2.20 -13.83 4.61
CA ARG A 41 3.16 -12.79 5.03
C ARG A 41 4.06 -12.34 3.88
N THR A 42 4.36 -13.26 2.95
CA THR A 42 5.11 -12.97 1.72
C THR A 42 4.32 -12.12 0.72
N GLN A 43 3.00 -12.13 0.79
CA GLN A 43 2.10 -11.44 -0.13
C GLN A 43 1.64 -10.07 0.38
N ILE A 44 1.93 -9.72 1.63
CA ILE A 44 1.56 -8.44 2.25
C ILE A 44 2.04 -7.24 1.42
N SER A 45 3.28 -7.27 0.93
CA SER A 45 3.86 -6.21 0.11
C SER A 45 3.08 -6.03 -1.19
N SER A 46 2.90 -7.11 -1.94
CA SER A 46 2.19 -7.10 -3.21
C SER A 46 0.73 -6.69 -3.06
N TYR A 47 0.06 -7.11 -1.98
CA TYR A 47 -1.30 -6.71 -1.66
C TYR A 47 -1.41 -5.22 -1.32
N ALA A 48 -0.55 -4.71 -0.44
CA ALA A 48 -0.55 -3.30 -0.05
C ALA A 48 -0.23 -2.38 -1.25
N PHE A 49 0.71 -2.78 -2.10
CA PHE A 49 1.03 -2.06 -3.34
C PHE A 49 -0.15 -2.09 -4.31
N ASN A 50 -0.70 -3.27 -4.65
CA ASN A 50 -1.83 -3.36 -5.58
C ASN A 50 -3.04 -2.57 -5.10
N LYS A 51 -3.38 -2.62 -3.81
CA LYS A 51 -4.53 -1.91 -3.24
C LYS A 51 -4.47 -0.40 -3.44
N HIS A 52 -3.28 0.21 -3.43
CA HIS A 52 -3.11 1.66 -3.48
C HIS A 52 -2.51 2.19 -4.78
N PHE A 53 -1.77 1.39 -5.54
CA PHE A 53 -1.21 1.77 -6.85
C PHE A 53 -2.10 1.38 -8.04
N ASN A 54 -2.85 0.26 -8.00
CA ASN A 54 -3.79 -0.08 -9.09
C ASN A 54 -5.08 0.75 -9.07
N GLN A 55 -5.25 1.65 -8.10
CA GLN A 55 -6.34 2.64 -8.09
C GLN A 55 -5.94 3.97 -8.77
N LEU A 56 -4.76 4.04 -9.40
CA LEU A 56 -4.28 5.23 -10.11
C LEU A 56 -4.71 5.26 -11.58
#